data_AF-A0A378F831-F1
#
_entry.id   AF-A0A378F831-F1
#
_cell.length_a   1.000
_cell.length_b   1.000
_cell.length_c   1.000
_cell.angle_alpha   90.00
_cell.angle_beta   90.00
_cell.angle_gamma   90.00
#
_symmetry.space_group_name_H-M   'P 1'
#
loop_
_entity.id
_entity.type
_entity.pdbx_description
1 polymer ?
#
loop_
_entity_poly.entity_id
_entity_poly.type
_entity_poly.pdbx_seq_one_letter_code
_entity_poly.pdbx_strand_id
1 'polypeptide(L)' 'MSNLPKFSRALLHPRYWLLWLGIGFLWLLVQLPYPVIYRLGTALGRLAMRVMKSRARIARRNLELCFPR' A
#
# COMPACT_ATOMS: atom_id res chain seq x y z
N MET A 1 0.94 37.87 26.86
CA MET A 1 -0.16 36.89 26.81
C MET A 1 0.09 35.93 25.68
N SER A 2 0.55 34.72 26.00
CA SER A 2 0.84 33.65 25.05
C SER A 2 -0.46 33.20 24.37
N ASN A 3 -0.60 33.52 23.08
CA ASN A 3 -1.68 33.02 22.26
C ASN A 3 -1.41 31.54 21.96
N LEU A 4 -1.89 30.64 22.84
CA LEU A 4 -1.90 29.22 22.52
C LEU A 4 -2.93 28.97 21.42
N PRO A 5 -2.57 28.26 20.33
CA PRO A 5 -3.52 27.93 19.27
C PRO A 5 -4.66 27.10 19.87
N LYS A 6 -5.86 27.67 19.90
CA LYS A 6 -7.07 26.99 20.36
C LYS A 6 -7.40 25.86 19.38
N PHE A 7 -7.46 24.63 19.88
CA PHE A 7 -7.83 23.46 19.10
C PHE A 7 -9.25 23.65 18.56
N SER A 8 -9.37 24.01 17.28
CA SER A 8 -10.65 24.27 16.64
C SER A 8 -11.17 22.98 16.00
N ARG A 9 -12.42 22.60 16.31
CA ARG A 9 -13.09 21.41 15.74
C ARG A 9 -13.21 21.46 14.21
N ALA A 10 -12.92 22.60 13.58
CA ALA A 10 -12.75 22.73 12.14
C ALA A 10 -11.60 21.86 11.56
N LEU A 11 -10.64 21.38 12.36
CA LEU A 11 -9.64 20.40 11.92
C LEU A 11 -10.19 18.96 11.74
N LEU A 12 -11.41 18.67 12.24
CA LEU A 12 -12.17 17.44 11.95
C LEU A 12 -12.98 17.55 10.64
N HIS A 13 -12.69 18.53 9.79
CA HIS A 13 -13.36 18.65 8.50
C HIS A 13 -13.18 17.35 7.68
N PRO A 14 -14.22 16.87 6.98
CA PRO A 14 -14.18 15.64 6.15
C PRO A 14 -13.04 15.64 5.11
N ARG A 15 -12.53 16.83 4.78
CA ARG A 15 -11.40 17.06 3.87
C ARG A 15 -10.08 16.46 4.36
N TYR A 16 -9.86 16.36 5.68
CA TYR A 16 -8.63 15.80 6.25
C TYR A 16 -8.79 14.35 6.72
N TRP A 17 -9.99 13.79 6.67
CA TRP A 17 -10.23 12.40 7.05
C TRP A 17 -9.37 11.46 6.20
N LEU A 18 -9.27 11.69 4.90
CA LEU A 18 -8.42 10.86 4.02
C LEU A 18 -6.96 10.83 4.47
N LEU A 19 -6.45 11.97 4.95
CA LEU A 19 -5.10 12.09 5.48
C LEU A 19 -4.96 11.33 6.80
N TRP A 20 -5.90 11.48 7.73
CA TRP A 20 -5.93 10.73 8.99
C TRP A 20 -6.08 9.21 8.76
N LEU A 21 -6.86 8.81 7.76
CA LEU A 21 -7.02 7.41 7.36
C LEU A 21 -5.71 6.89 6.76
N GLY A 22 -5.05 7.67 5.92
CA GLY A 22 -3.72 7.35 5.38
C GLY A 22 -2.67 7.19 6.48
N ILE A 23 -2.64 8.10 7.46
CA ILE A 23 -1.74 8.04 8.61
C ILE A 23 -2.06 6.84 9.50
N GLY A 24 -3.33 6.59 9.82
CA GLY A 24 -3.76 5.43 10.60
C GLY A 24 -3.44 4.11 9.89
N PHE A 25 -3.61 4.06 8.57
CA PHE A 25 -3.22 2.92 7.75
C PHE A 25 -1.70 2.71 7.75
N LEU A 26 -0.91 3.78 7.63
CA LEU A 26 0.55 3.70 7.71
C LEU A 26 1.01 3.22 9.09
N TRP A 27 0.38 3.73 10.15
CA TRP A 27 0.67 3.33 11.52
C TRP A 27 0.36 1.85 11.75
N LEU A 28 -0.78 1.38 11.24
CA LEU A 28 -1.15 -0.03 11.28
C LEU A 28 -0.19 -0.89 10.44
N LEU A 29 0.24 -0.41 9.27
CA LEU A 29 1.22 -1.09 8.43
C LEU A 29 2.59 -1.22 9.13
N VAL A 30 3.05 -0.16 9.80
CA VAL A 30 4.32 -0.18 10.53
C VAL A 30 4.27 -1.12 11.73
N GLN A 31 3.12 -1.20 12.40
CA GLN A 31 2.93 -2.16 13.51
C GLN A 31 2.72 -3.59 13.02
N LEU A 32 2.37 -3.78 11.74
CA LEU A 32 2.09 -5.10 11.19
C LEU A 32 3.39 -5.92 11.10
N PRO A 33 3.42 -7.13 11.67
CA PRO A 33 4.61 -7.97 11.59
C PRO A 33 4.90 -8.35 10.13
N TYR A 34 6.18 -8.29 9.76
CA TYR A 34 6.73 -8.65 8.45
C TYR A 34 6.04 -9.82 7.71
N PRO A 35 5.74 -10.97 8.36
CA PRO A 35 5.04 -12.08 7.71
C PRO A 35 3.67 -11.71 7.14
N VAL A 36 2.93 -10.78 7.76
CA VAL A 36 1.59 -10.39 7.30
C VAL A 36 1.69 -9.53 6.04
N ILE A 37 2.59 -8.54 6.04
CA ILE A 37 2.87 -7.71 4.86
C ILE A 37 3.38 -8.57 3.70
N TYR A 38 4.27 -9.51 3.99
CA TYR A 38 4.79 -10.45 2.99
C TYR A 38 3.68 -11.32 2.39
N ARG A 39 2.78 -11.86 3.21
CA ARG A 39 1.63 -12.65 2.72
C ARG A 39 0.67 -11.80 1.89
N LEU A 40 0.38 -10.57 2.32
CA LEU A 40 -0.46 -9.64 1.56
C LEU A 40 0.17 -9.28 0.22
N GLY A 41 1.46 -8.93 0.19
CA GLY A 41 2.19 -8.64 -1.05
C GLY A 41 2.23 -9.85 -1.98
N THR A 42 2.43 -11.06 -1.44
CA THR A 42 2.43 -12.30 -2.23
C THR A 42 1.03 -12.63 -2.77
N ALA A 43 -0.02 -12.41 -1.98
CA ALA A 43 -1.40 -12.60 -2.41
C ALA A 43 -1.79 -11.60 -3.51
N LEU A 44 -1.44 -10.33 -3.33
CA LEU A 44 -1.62 -9.27 -4.33
C LEU A 44 -0.84 -9.58 -5.61
N GLY A 45 0.42 -9.99 -5.52
CA GLY A 45 1.21 -10.41 -6.66
C GLY A 45 0.60 -11.60 -7.40
N ARG A 46 0.10 -12.60 -6.67
CA ARG A 46 -0.62 -13.74 -7.26
C ARG A 46 -1.93 -13.32 -7.93
N LEU A 47 -2.69 -12.43 -7.31
CA LEU A 47 -3.91 -11.88 -7.90
C LEU A 47 -3.60 -11.07 -9.17
N ALA A 48 -2.56 -10.22 -9.12
CA ALA A 48 -2.10 -9.43 -10.25
C ALA A 48 -1.65 -10.32 -11.42
N MET A 49 -0.95 -11.42 -11.16
CA MET A 49 -0.63 -12.42 -12.19
C MET A 49 -1.88 -13.07 -12.79
N ARG A 50 -2.96 -13.22 -11.99
CA ARG A 50 -4.23 -13.82 -12.42
C ARG A 50 -5.12 -12.85 -13.19
N VAL A 51 -5.09 -11.56 -12.86
CA VAL A 51 -5.81 -10.49 -13.56
C VAL A 51 -5.06 -10.11 -14.85
N MET A 52 -3.76 -9.90 -14.76
CA MET A 52 -2.91 -9.49 -15.89
C MET A 52 -2.19 -10.69 -16.53
N LYS A 53 -2.93 -11.75 -16.88
CA LYS A 53 -2.37 -12.99 -17.47
C LYS A 53 -1.51 -12.71 -18.70
N SER A 54 -1.89 -11.72 -19.51
CA SER A 54 -1.13 -11.32 -20.69
C SER A 54 0.26 -10.79 -20.32
N ARG A 55 0.34 -9.91 -19.32
CA ARG A 55 1.62 -9.35 -18.83
C ARG A 55 2.48 -10.40 -18.14
N ALA A 56 1.87 -11.30 -17.37
CA ALA A 56 2.57 -12.42 -16.75
C ALA A 56 3.19 -13.37 -17.78
N ARG A 57 2.50 -13.64 -18.90
CA ARG A 57 3.02 -14.44 -20.01
C ARG A 57 4.17 -13.75 -20.74
N ILE A 58 4.08 -12.44 -20.97
CA ILE A 58 5.18 -11.65 -21.55
C ILE A 58 6.40 -11.68 -20.63
N ALA A 59 6.22 -11.46 -19.33
CA ALA A 59 7.31 -11.51 -18.36
C ALA A 59 7.98 -12.90 -18.32
N ARG A 60 7.19 -13.99 -18.30
CA ARG A 60 7.74 -15.36 -18.42
C ARG A 60 8.53 -15.55 -19.69
N ARG A 61 8.00 -15.13 -20.84
CA ARG A 61 8.69 -15.28 -22.13
C ARG A 61 9.98 -14.48 -22.19
N ASN A 62 10.00 -13.27 -21.63
CA ASN A 62 11.21 -12.46 -21.52
C ASN A 62 12.23 -13.12 -20.56
N LEU A 63 11.79 -13.69 -19.45
CA LEU A 63 12.67 -14.42 -18.53
C LEU A 63 13.27 -15.67 -19.19
N GLU A 64 12.50 -16.42 -19.98
CA GLU A 64 13.00 -17.55 -20.79
C GLU A 64 14.04 -17.11 -21.83
N LEU A 65 13.82 -15.95 -22.46
CA LEU A 65 14.73 -15.40 -23.47
C LEU A 65 16.01 -14.80 -22.86
N CYS A 66 15.91 -14.16 -21.70
CA CYS A 66 17.06 -13.52 -21.03
C CYS A 66 17.87 -14.49 -20.17
N PHE A 67 17.22 -15.52 -19.63
CA PHE A 67 17.88 -16.59 -18.87
C PHE A 67 17.57 -17.95 -19.50
N PRO A 68 18.06 -18.18 -20.74
CA PRO A 68 18.02 -19.50 -21.34
C PRO A 68 18.97 -20.39 -20.54
N ARG A 69 18.42 -21.23 -19.68
CA ARG A 69 19.08 -22.45 -19.22
C ARG A 69 18.69 -23.59 -20.15
#